data_AF-A0AA37PHL4-F1
#
_entry.id   AF-A0AA37PHL4-F1
#
_cell.length_a   1.000
_cell.length_b   1.000
_cell.length_c   1.000
_cell.angle_alpha   90.00
_cell.angle_beta   90.00
_cell.angle_gamma   90.00
#
_symmetry.space_group_name_H-M   'P 1'
#
loop_
_entity.id
_entity.type
_entity.pdbx_description
1 polymer ?
#
loop_
_entity_poly.entity_id
_entity_poly.type
_entity_poly.pdbx_seq_one_letter_code
_entity_poly.pdbx_strand_id
1 'polypeptide(L)'
;MTVNLGPINPGMDGLKANPNGKLSYNPRCLSRDLSSYTAKTWFTNENMINITVGAASQNIELFQNELQGRFADGFLGMHAAGHFTVNGEASDLYSSVVDPTFFLHHAMVDRVYWLWQALHLWNAFEIAGTITINNRPASRDALKSDILNLGVNAENRTIDDVLNTIGGSPLCYVYA
;
A
#
# COMPACT_ATOMS: atom_id res chain seq x y z
N MET A 1 4.82 2.79 -23.29
CA MET A 1 4.99 3.81 -22.24
C MET A 1 6.43 3.79 -21.77
N THR A 2 7.05 4.96 -21.58
CA THR A 2 8.41 5.08 -21.05
C THR A 2 8.35 5.38 -19.56
N VAL A 3 9.10 4.65 -18.75
CA VAL A 3 9.33 4.93 -17.33
C VAL A 3 10.75 5.41 -17.13
N ASN A 4 10.96 6.36 -16.21
CA ASN A 4 12.23 7.08 -16.06
C ASN A 4 12.94 6.82 -14.73
N LEU A 5 12.28 6.17 -13.76
CA LEU A 5 12.81 5.87 -12.43
C LEU A 5 12.80 4.35 -12.22
N GLY A 6 13.71 3.85 -11.38
CA GLY A 6 13.78 2.45 -10.98
C GLY A 6 14.38 1.54 -12.07
N PRO A 7 14.28 0.21 -11.92
CA PRO A 7 13.83 -0.47 -10.71
C PRO A 7 14.81 -0.18 -9.58
N ILE A 8 14.31 0.02 -8.37
CA ILE A 8 15.12 0.30 -7.17
C ILE A 8 15.50 -1.02 -6.48
N ASN A 9 14.51 -1.89 -6.28
CA ASN A 9 14.62 -3.22 -5.70
C ASN A 9 13.59 -4.14 -6.38
N PRO A 10 13.86 -4.61 -7.60
CA PRO A 10 12.88 -5.32 -8.41
C PRO A 10 12.40 -6.61 -7.73
N GLY A 11 11.08 -6.82 -7.72
CA GLY A 11 10.43 -8.02 -7.18
C GLY A 11 10.21 -9.14 -8.20
N MET A 12 10.64 -8.94 -9.45
CA MET A 12 10.45 -9.88 -10.56
C MET A 12 11.79 -10.43 -11.06
N ASP A 13 11.86 -11.73 -11.27
CA ASP A 13 13.01 -12.37 -11.93
C ASP A 13 13.24 -11.78 -13.33
N GLY A 14 14.51 -11.55 -13.66
CA GLY A 14 14.90 -10.96 -14.95
C GLY A 14 14.86 -9.42 -15.00
N LEU A 15 14.20 -8.76 -14.05
CA LEU A 15 14.25 -7.31 -13.91
C LEU A 15 15.44 -6.91 -13.03
N LYS A 16 16.29 -6.01 -13.52
CA LYS A 16 17.52 -5.59 -12.83
C LYS A 16 17.38 -4.19 -12.27
N ALA A 17 17.93 -3.98 -11.08
CA ALA A 17 18.00 -2.66 -10.48
C ALA A 17 18.79 -1.69 -11.38
N ASN A 18 18.46 -0.40 -11.29
CA ASN A 18 19.11 0.64 -12.07
C ASN A 18 20.63 0.63 -11.85
N PRO A 19 21.45 0.39 -12.90
CA PRO A 19 22.89 0.29 -12.77
C PRO A 19 23.55 1.61 -12.37
N ASN A 20 22.88 2.75 -12.62
CA ASN A 20 23.42 4.07 -12.35
C ASN A 20 23.04 4.61 -10.96
N GLY A 21 22.35 3.80 -10.13
CA GLY A 21 21.91 4.17 -8.78
C GLY A 21 20.39 4.22 -8.62
N LYS A 22 19.91 4.04 -7.38
CA LYS A 22 18.49 3.85 -7.05
C LYS A 22 17.57 4.96 -7.60
N LEU A 23 17.97 6.22 -7.46
CA LEU A 23 17.16 7.39 -7.86
C LEU A 23 17.64 8.05 -9.15
N SER A 24 18.59 7.43 -9.85
CA SER A 24 19.16 7.99 -11.08
C SER A 24 18.18 7.85 -12.25
N TYR A 25 18.27 8.78 -13.22
CA TYR A 25 17.47 8.74 -14.45
C TYR A 25 17.74 7.44 -15.23
N ASN A 26 16.68 6.70 -15.58
CA ASN A 26 16.74 5.40 -16.27
C ASN A 26 15.54 5.20 -17.21
N PRO A 27 15.54 5.84 -18.40
CA PRO A 27 14.47 5.71 -19.38
C PRO A 27 14.44 4.31 -19.98
N ARG A 28 13.30 3.63 -19.86
CA ARG A 28 13.08 2.28 -20.41
C ARG A 28 11.59 2.03 -20.64
N CYS A 29 11.26 0.92 -21.29
CA CYS A 29 9.88 0.47 -21.40
C CYS A 29 9.34 0.02 -20.03
N LEU A 30 8.06 0.31 -19.75
CA LEU A 30 7.33 -0.31 -18.65
C LEU A 30 7.29 -1.83 -18.85
N SER A 31 7.69 -2.61 -17.84
CA SER A 31 7.64 -4.07 -17.83
C SER A 31 6.55 -4.58 -16.89
N ARG A 32 5.83 -5.62 -17.31
CA ARG A 32 4.82 -6.35 -16.52
C ARG A 32 4.91 -7.84 -16.83
N ASP A 33 4.49 -8.66 -15.87
CA ASP A 33 4.37 -10.11 -16.04
C ASP A 33 3.17 -10.61 -15.23
N LEU A 34 2.00 -10.64 -15.87
CA LEU A 34 0.72 -10.78 -15.17
C LEU A 34 0.59 -12.16 -14.51
N SER A 35 0.46 -12.19 -13.19
CA SER A 35 0.35 -13.42 -12.40
C SER A 35 -1.10 -13.73 -12.03
N SER A 36 -1.72 -14.65 -12.77
CA SER A 36 -3.05 -15.17 -12.41
C SER A 36 -3.05 -15.98 -11.12
N TYR A 37 -1.91 -16.58 -10.75
CA TYR A 37 -1.74 -17.32 -9.50
C TYR A 37 -1.93 -16.39 -8.30
N THR A 38 -1.22 -15.25 -8.31
CA THR A 38 -1.32 -14.25 -7.23
C THR A 38 -2.75 -13.75 -7.06
N ALA A 39 -3.42 -13.38 -8.17
CA ALA A 39 -4.80 -12.92 -8.12
C ALA A 39 -5.75 -13.97 -7.52
N LYS A 40 -5.66 -15.23 -7.97
CA LYS A 40 -6.56 -16.31 -7.52
C LYS A 40 -6.34 -16.71 -6.06
N THR A 41 -5.10 -16.62 -5.57
CA THR A 41 -4.77 -17.04 -4.21
C THR A 41 -5.19 -15.99 -3.17
N TRP A 42 -5.04 -14.69 -3.47
CA TRP A 42 -5.27 -13.65 -2.46
C TRP A 42 -6.51 -12.78 -2.68
N PHE A 43 -7.03 -12.64 -3.89
CA PHE A 43 -8.28 -11.90 -4.15
C PHE A 43 -9.52 -12.78 -3.99
N THR A 44 -9.65 -13.36 -2.81
CA THR A 44 -10.77 -14.23 -2.44
C THR A 44 -11.76 -13.49 -1.55
N ASN A 45 -13.02 -13.91 -1.59
CA ASN A 45 -14.04 -13.40 -0.67
C ASN A 45 -13.67 -13.70 0.78
N GLU A 46 -13.01 -14.83 1.05
CA GLU A 46 -12.55 -15.20 2.38
C GLU A 46 -11.56 -14.19 2.96
N ASN A 47 -10.54 -13.79 2.18
CA ASN A 47 -9.58 -12.79 2.62
C ASN A 47 -10.24 -11.42 2.80
N MET A 48 -11.14 -11.03 1.89
CA MET A 48 -11.91 -9.79 2.02
C MET A 48 -12.76 -9.77 3.29
N ILE A 49 -13.47 -10.87 3.58
CA ILE A 49 -14.27 -11.03 4.79
C ILE A 49 -13.36 -10.99 6.04
N ASN A 50 -12.21 -11.66 6.00
CA ASN A 50 -11.29 -11.70 7.13
C ASN A 50 -10.85 -10.29 7.59
N ILE A 51 -10.46 -9.44 6.63
CA ILE A 51 -10.01 -8.08 6.94
C ILE A 51 -11.15 -7.11 7.22
N THR A 52 -12.37 -7.32 6.69
CA THR A 52 -13.47 -6.36 6.89
C THR A 52 -14.33 -6.67 8.11
N VAL A 53 -14.62 -7.93 8.40
CA VAL A 53 -15.52 -8.35 9.50
C VAL A 53 -15.05 -9.60 10.26
N GLY A 54 -13.93 -10.20 9.85
CA GLY A 54 -13.38 -11.41 10.43
C GLY A 54 -12.31 -11.15 11.49
N ALA A 55 -11.42 -12.13 11.69
CA ALA A 55 -10.43 -12.10 12.76
C ALA A 55 -9.42 -10.96 12.59
N ALA A 56 -9.01 -10.68 11.34
CA ALA A 56 -8.10 -9.58 11.06
C ALA A 56 -8.74 -8.19 11.19
N SER A 57 -10.07 -8.09 11.29
CA SER A 57 -10.76 -6.80 11.36
C SER A 57 -10.83 -6.18 12.76
N GLN A 58 -10.38 -6.88 13.81
CA GLN A 58 -10.66 -6.50 15.21
C GLN A 58 -10.02 -5.18 15.66
N ASN A 59 -8.92 -4.76 15.02
CA ASN A 59 -8.28 -3.47 15.25
C ASN A 59 -7.42 -3.10 14.03
N ILE A 60 -6.94 -1.86 14.00
CA ILE A 60 -6.15 -1.33 12.88
C ILE A 60 -4.84 -2.08 12.65
N GLU A 61 -4.18 -2.58 13.71
CA GLU A 61 -2.92 -3.31 13.59
C GLU A 61 -3.13 -4.66 12.87
N LEU A 62 -4.15 -5.42 13.27
CA LEU A 62 -4.48 -6.69 12.63
C LEU A 62 -4.94 -6.48 11.18
N PHE A 63 -5.77 -5.45 10.95
CA PHE A 63 -6.27 -5.12 9.62
C PHE A 63 -5.12 -4.81 8.66
N GLN A 64 -4.24 -3.88 9.06
CA GLN A 64 -3.15 -3.44 8.19
C GLN A 64 -2.12 -4.55 7.97
N ASN A 65 -1.85 -5.40 8.98
CA ASN A 65 -0.88 -6.49 8.85
C ASN A 65 -1.38 -7.58 7.90
N GLU A 66 -2.66 -7.95 8.00
CA GLU A 66 -3.26 -8.94 7.08
C GLU A 66 -3.39 -8.38 5.67
N LEU A 67 -3.77 -7.10 5.53
CA LEU A 67 -3.88 -6.44 4.23
C LEU A 67 -2.52 -6.30 3.51
N GLN A 68 -1.49 -5.83 4.20
CA GLN A 68 -0.13 -5.65 3.67
C GLN A 68 0.57 -6.98 3.38
N GLY A 69 0.27 -8.02 4.16
CA GLY A 69 0.82 -9.35 4.01
C GLY A 69 1.67 -9.79 5.21
N ARG A 70 1.48 -11.04 5.61
CA ARG A 70 2.32 -11.76 6.57
C ARG A 70 3.39 -12.55 5.82
N PHE A 71 4.41 -11.85 5.34
CA PHE A 71 5.45 -12.44 4.48
C PHE A 71 6.19 -13.62 5.13
N ALA A 72 6.39 -13.60 6.45
CA ALA A 72 7.00 -14.72 7.19
C ALA A 72 6.18 -16.01 7.09
N ASP A 73 4.86 -15.89 6.90
CA ASP A 73 3.92 -17.01 6.79
C ASP A 73 3.63 -17.37 5.31
N GLY A 74 4.35 -16.75 4.37
CA GLY A 74 4.11 -16.92 2.92
C GLY A 74 2.78 -16.34 2.46
N PHE A 75 2.18 -15.43 3.23
CA PHE A 75 0.90 -14.80 2.90
C PHE A 75 1.12 -13.37 2.38
N LEU A 76 0.83 -13.11 1.10
CA LEU A 76 1.03 -11.80 0.50
C LEU A 76 0.03 -10.73 0.97
N GLY A 77 -1.15 -11.11 1.45
CA GLY A 77 -2.23 -10.13 1.68
C GLY A 77 -2.72 -9.50 0.37
N MET A 78 -3.83 -8.78 0.43
CA MET A 78 -4.45 -8.22 -0.77
C MET A 78 -3.67 -7.01 -1.32
N HIS A 79 -2.91 -6.28 -0.50
CA HIS A 79 -2.06 -5.17 -0.97
C HIS A 79 -0.87 -5.69 -1.76
N ALA A 80 0.00 -6.52 -1.16
CA ALA A 80 1.15 -7.03 -1.90
C ALA A 80 0.70 -7.89 -3.10
N ALA A 81 -0.37 -8.66 -2.98
CA ALA A 81 -0.92 -9.41 -4.11
C ALA A 81 -1.34 -8.52 -5.29
N GLY A 82 -1.81 -7.29 -5.06
CA GLY A 82 -2.07 -6.30 -6.13
C GLY A 82 -0.83 -5.95 -6.92
N HIS A 83 0.24 -5.60 -6.21
CA HIS A 83 1.53 -5.34 -6.81
C HIS A 83 2.08 -6.55 -7.57
N PHE A 84 2.04 -7.74 -6.98
CA PHE A 84 2.56 -8.97 -7.60
C PHE A 84 1.65 -9.58 -8.67
N THR A 85 0.38 -9.19 -8.76
CA THR A 85 -0.51 -9.59 -9.86
C THR A 85 -0.11 -8.90 -11.16
N VAL A 86 0.27 -7.62 -11.10
CA VAL A 86 0.77 -6.86 -12.26
C VAL A 86 2.25 -7.17 -12.52
N ASN A 87 3.01 -7.33 -11.44
CA ASN A 87 4.44 -7.66 -11.43
C ASN A 87 5.29 -6.66 -12.24
N GLY A 88 6.52 -7.03 -12.59
CA GLY A 88 7.44 -6.16 -13.31
C GLY A 88 7.73 -4.89 -12.51
N GLU A 89 7.41 -3.74 -13.07
CA GLU A 89 7.61 -2.46 -12.39
C GLU A 89 6.70 -2.30 -11.16
N ALA A 90 5.50 -2.90 -11.18
CA ALA A 90 4.52 -2.79 -10.10
C ALA A 90 4.92 -3.56 -8.83
N SER A 91 5.81 -4.56 -8.93
CA SER A 91 6.28 -5.35 -7.79
C SER A 91 7.55 -4.81 -7.11
N ASP A 92 8.09 -3.70 -7.59
CA ASP A 92 9.16 -2.98 -6.89
C ASP A 92 8.57 -2.12 -5.76
N LEU A 93 8.84 -2.48 -4.51
CA LEU A 93 8.30 -1.79 -3.34
C LEU A 93 8.55 -0.26 -3.35
N TYR A 94 9.67 0.19 -3.92
CA TYR A 94 10.07 1.59 -3.84
C TYR A 94 9.69 2.39 -5.08
N SER A 95 9.57 1.75 -6.24
CA SER A 95 9.24 2.42 -7.50
C SER A 95 7.93 1.96 -8.15
N SER A 96 7.09 1.19 -7.47
CA SER A 96 5.82 0.68 -8.03
C SER A 96 4.89 1.74 -8.59
N VAL A 97 4.94 2.97 -8.09
CA VAL A 97 4.18 4.13 -8.57
C VAL A 97 4.46 4.49 -10.05
N VAL A 98 5.58 4.03 -10.63
CA VAL A 98 5.86 4.22 -12.06
C VAL A 98 4.91 3.42 -12.96
N ASP A 99 4.27 2.38 -12.42
CA ASP A 99 3.20 1.67 -13.09
C ASP A 99 1.84 2.38 -12.85
N PRO A 100 1.11 2.82 -13.88
CA PRO A 100 -0.19 3.47 -13.72
C PRO A 100 -1.23 2.68 -12.94
N THR A 101 -1.13 1.35 -12.87
CA THR A 101 -2.07 0.54 -12.08
C THR A 101 -1.96 0.80 -10.60
N PHE A 102 -0.85 1.38 -10.12
CA PHE A 102 -0.65 1.77 -8.73
C PHE A 102 -1.83 2.55 -8.16
N PHE A 103 -2.31 3.56 -8.89
CA PHE A 103 -3.39 4.44 -8.42
C PHE A 103 -4.74 3.72 -8.33
N LEU A 104 -5.05 2.85 -9.29
CA LEU A 104 -6.27 2.03 -9.24
C LEU A 104 -6.21 0.99 -8.13
N HIS A 105 -5.05 0.36 -7.95
CA HIS A 105 -4.82 -0.58 -6.86
C HIS A 105 -4.98 0.12 -5.50
N HIS A 106 -4.31 1.24 -5.29
CA HIS A 106 -4.39 1.98 -4.02
C HIS A 106 -5.74 2.66 -3.80
N ALA A 107 -6.50 3.01 -4.83
CA ALA A 107 -7.89 3.43 -4.68
C ALA A 107 -8.77 2.29 -4.13
N MET A 108 -8.50 1.03 -4.50
CA MET A 108 -9.19 -0.13 -3.92
C MET A 108 -8.70 -0.42 -2.50
N VAL A 109 -7.41 -0.27 -2.22
CA VAL A 109 -6.86 -0.36 -0.84
C VAL A 109 -7.54 0.66 0.07
N ASP A 110 -7.64 1.91 -0.37
CA ASP A 110 -8.32 2.97 0.37
C ASP A 110 -9.82 2.69 0.53
N ARG A 111 -10.49 2.18 -0.51
CA ARG A 111 -11.89 1.73 -0.40
C ARG A 111 -12.09 0.65 0.65
N VAL A 112 -11.18 -0.33 0.73
CA VAL A 112 -11.25 -1.40 1.73
C VAL A 112 -11.01 -0.84 3.13
N TYR A 113 -10.06 0.08 3.29
CA TYR A 113 -9.84 0.76 4.56
C TYR A 113 -11.05 1.59 4.97
N TRP A 114 -11.60 2.40 4.05
CA TRP A 114 -12.84 3.16 4.26
C TRP A 114 -14.01 2.27 4.67
N LEU A 115 -14.16 1.09 4.04
CA LEU A 115 -15.20 0.12 4.42
C LEU A 115 -14.96 -0.44 5.83
N TRP A 116 -13.71 -0.78 6.17
CA TRP A 116 -13.37 -1.21 7.52
C TRP A 116 -13.70 -0.10 8.55
N GLN A 117 -13.34 1.15 8.29
CA GLN A 117 -13.68 2.28 9.17
C GLN A 117 -15.19 2.42 9.36
N ALA A 118 -15.99 2.28 8.29
CA ALA A 118 -17.44 2.37 8.34
C ALA A 118 -18.10 1.23 9.13
N LEU A 119 -17.48 0.04 9.15
CA LEU A 119 -17.95 -1.13 9.89
C LEU A 119 -17.49 -1.12 11.37
N HIS A 120 -16.40 -0.42 11.68
CA HIS A 120 -15.75 -0.42 12.99
C HIS A 120 -15.65 1.00 13.56
N LEU A 121 -16.80 1.69 13.69
CA LEU A 121 -16.87 3.13 14.03
C LEU A 121 -16.09 3.54 15.29
N TRP A 122 -15.97 2.66 16.28
CA TRP A 122 -15.22 2.92 17.52
C TRP A 122 -13.71 2.91 17.33
N ASN A 123 -13.21 2.21 16.31
CA ASN A 123 -11.79 2.08 15.98
C ASN A 123 -11.42 2.81 14.67
N ALA A 124 -12.39 3.42 13.99
CA ALA A 124 -12.26 3.97 12.64
C ALA A 124 -11.05 4.91 12.47
N PHE A 125 -10.71 5.67 13.51
CA PHE A 125 -9.62 6.63 13.46
C PHE A 125 -8.46 6.25 14.37
N GLU A 126 -8.35 5.00 14.80
CA GLU A 126 -7.16 4.54 15.53
C GLU A 126 -5.98 4.32 14.57
N ILE A 127 -4.76 4.39 15.12
CA ILE A 127 -3.52 4.11 14.39
C ILE A 127 -2.67 3.13 15.20
N ALA A 128 -1.82 2.36 14.53
CA ALA A 128 -0.89 1.45 15.18
C ALA A 128 0.42 1.33 14.37
N GLY A 129 1.50 1.02 15.07
CA GLY A 129 2.83 0.84 14.50
C GLY A 129 3.79 1.99 14.82
N THR A 130 4.98 1.91 14.22
CA THR A 130 6.10 2.84 14.49
C THR A 130 6.48 3.62 13.23
N ILE A 131 7.30 4.64 13.38
CA ILE A 131 7.72 5.51 12.26
C ILE A 131 8.82 4.90 11.36
N THR A 132 9.05 3.59 11.44
CA THR A 132 9.98 2.85 10.58
C THR A 132 9.38 1.52 10.13
N ILE A 133 9.71 1.09 8.91
CA ILE A 133 9.19 -0.15 8.34
C ILE A 133 9.58 -1.35 9.23
N ASN A 134 8.58 -2.13 9.64
CA ASN A 134 8.74 -3.27 10.55
C ASN A 134 9.50 -2.94 11.86
N ASN A 135 9.46 -1.68 12.29
CA ASN A 135 10.25 -1.17 13.42
C ASN A 135 11.76 -1.42 13.27
N ARG A 136 12.29 -1.25 12.04
CA ARG A 136 13.71 -1.46 11.69
C ARG A 136 14.30 -0.23 10.99
N PRO A 137 15.26 0.48 11.62
CA PRO A 137 15.69 0.35 13.01
C PRO A 137 14.55 0.68 13.99
N ALA A 138 14.65 0.23 15.25
CA ALA A 138 13.61 0.50 16.23
C ALA A 138 13.36 2.01 16.41
N SER A 139 12.10 2.39 16.51
CA SER A 139 11.63 3.77 16.59
C SER A 139 10.42 3.90 17.52
N ARG A 140 10.03 5.14 17.82
CA ARG A 140 8.81 5.40 18.61
C ARG A 140 7.55 5.04 17.82
N ASP A 141 6.47 4.86 18.55
CA ASP A 141 5.14 4.73 17.97
C ASP A 141 4.78 5.96 17.12
N ALA A 142 4.02 5.71 16.06
CA ALA A 142 3.43 6.77 15.25
C ALA A 142 2.39 7.54 16.07
N LEU A 143 2.36 8.84 15.87
CA LEU A 143 1.38 9.74 16.48
C LEU A 143 0.48 10.30 15.38
N LYS A 144 -0.79 10.55 15.69
CA LYS A 144 -1.71 11.20 14.74
C LYS A 144 -1.22 12.59 14.30
N SER A 145 -0.42 13.25 15.14
CA SER A 145 0.23 14.53 14.84
C SER A 145 1.48 14.41 13.97
N ASP A 146 1.93 13.20 13.62
CA ASP A 146 3.08 13.02 12.73
C ASP A 146 2.77 13.55 11.33
N ILE A 147 3.78 14.17 10.72
CA ILE A 147 3.64 14.82 9.42
C ILE A 147 3.79 13.80 8.30
N LEU A 148 2.77 13.73 7.45
CA LEU A 148 2.84 13.14 6.12
C LEU A 148 3.41 14.17 5.15
N ASN A 149 4.56 13.84 4.56
CA ASN A 149 5.27 14.66 3.58
C ASN A 149 5.30 13.93 2.23
N LEU A 150 4.71 14.56 1.21
CA LEU A 150 4.72 14.05 -0.18
C LEU A 150 5.71 14.82 -1.08
N GLY A 151 6.71 15.46 -0.46
CA GLY A 151 7.68 16.30 -1.15
C GLY A 151 7.03 17.46 -1.88
N VAL A 152 7.24 17.54 -3.20
CA VAL A 152 6.70 18.62 -4.05
C VAL A 152 5.25 18.39 -4.49
N ASN A 153 4.66 17.24 -4.19
CA ASN A 153 3.36 16.84 -4.72
C ASN A 153 2.17 17.41 -3.92
N ALA A 154 2.37 17.72 -2.63
CA ALA A 154 1.32 18.24 -1.77
C ALA A 154 1.91 18.98 -0.57
N GLU A 155 1.09 19.83 0.06
CA GLU A 155 1.42 20.45 1.34
C GLU A 155 1.52 19.39 2.46
N ASN A 156 2.34 19.70 3.47
CA ASN A 156 2.42 18.87 4.67
C ASN A 156 1.05 18.79 5.37
N ARG A 157 0.66 17.58 5.76
CA ARG A 157 -0.53 17.29 6.56
C ARG A 157 -0.15 16.38 7.71
N THR A 158 -0.91 16.39 8.78
CA THR A 158 -0.79 15.37 9.84
C THR A 158 -1.47 14.07 9.39
N ILE A 159 -1.19 12.96 10.07
CA ILE A 159 -1.97 11.74 9.89
C ILE A 159 -3.45 12.00 10.22
N ASP A 160 -3.74 12.75 11.29
CA ASP A 160 -5.11 13.06 11.71
C ASP A 160 -5.93 13.77 10.63
N ASP A 161 -5.30 14.68 9.87
CA ASP A 161 -5.95 15.42 8.77
C ASP A 161 -6.51 14.50 7.67
N VAL A 162 -5.99 13.27 7.52
CA VAL A 162 -6.33 12.38 6.40
C VAL A 162 -7.02 11.08 6.83
N LEU A 163 -7.34 10.90 8.12
CA LEU A 163 -8.02 9.69 8.60
C LEU A 163 -9.50 9.61 8.17
N ASN A 164 -10.12 10.73 7.79
CA ASN A 164 -11.54 10.78 7.47
C ASN A 164 -11.77 11.36 6.06
N THR A 165 -12.25 10.52 5.12
CA THR A 165 -12.48 10.91 3.73
C THR A 165 -13.60 11.95 3.58
N ILE A 166 -14.43 12.14 4.60
CA ILE A 166 -15.49 13.17 4.67
C ILE A 166 -15.26 14.16 5.83
N GLY A 167 -14.00 14.30 6.27
CA GLY A 167 -13.60 15.23 7.33
C GLY A 167 -13.60 16.71 6.92
N GLY A 168 -13.80 17.02 5.63
CA GLY A 168 -13.85 18.37 5.09
C GLY A 168 -12.63 18.70 4.25
N SER A 169 -11.64 19.37 4.83
CA SER A 169 -10.36 19.63 4.17
C SER A 169 -9.27 18.79 4.84
N PRO A 170 -8.41 18.08 4.08
CA PRO A 170 -8.28 18.12 2.61
C PRO A 170 -9.20 17.13 1.87
N LEU A 171 -9.93 16.25 2.56
CA LEU A 171 -10.68 15.15 1.94
C LEU A 171 -12.21 15.32 2.06
N CYS A 172 -12.90 15.18 0.93
CA CYS A 172 -14.36 15.18 0.83
C CYS A 172 -14.83 14.24 -0.29
N TYR A 173 -14.70 12.93 -0.08
CA TYR A 173 -15.10 11.89 -1.02
C TYR A 173 -15.64 10.64 -0.32
N VAL A 174 -16.38 9.83 -1.08
CA VAL A 174 -16.89 8.51 -0.69
C VAL A 174 -16.65 7.51 -1.82
N TYR A 175 -16.69 6.22 -1.48
CA TYR A 175 -16.70 5.14 -2.46
C TYR A 175 -18.13 4.64 -2.70
N ALA A 176 -18.46 4.33 -3.96
CA ALA A 176 -19.71 3.69 -4.36
C ALA A 176 -19.66 2.16 -4.21
#